data_AF-A0A094ALC6-F1
#
_entry.id   AF-A0A094ALC6-F1
#
_cell.length_a   1.000
_cell.length_b   1.000
_cell.length_c   1.000
_cell.angle_alpha   90.00
_cell.angle_beta   90.00
_cell.angle_gamma   90.00
#
_symmetry.space_group_name_H-M   'P 1'
#
loop_
_entity.id
_entity.type
_entity.pdbx_description
1 polymer ?
#
loop_
_entity_poly.entity_id
_entity_poly.type
_entity_poly.pdbx_seq_one_letter_code
_entity_poly.pdbx_strand_id
1 'polypeptide(L)'
;MEDTESFTLLPVHLDPKSKAISTSSNSKRLRDELESLNELHTAFLSLETPAPLPPVPVNPKRTAQITKLRESANTAYRAGNYSSAVQLYTLGLEMALKRPAWEPSGLVRDEVSGLLANRAQAHMALRSWPEGWKDAEASVEAKK
;
A
#
# COMPACT_ATOMS: atom_id res chain seq x y z
N MET A 1 -44.81 -13.29 -8.23
CA MET A 1 -43.65 -13.26 -7.33
C MET A 1 -42.93 -11.98 -7.71
N GLU A 2 -43.22 -10.88 -7.02
CA GLU A 2 -42.69 -9.55 -7.38
C GLU A 2 -41.23 -9.49 -6.96
N ASP A 3 -40.34 -9.53 -7.94
CA ASP A 3 -38.92 -9.27 -7.75
C ASP A 3 -38.76 -7.84 -7.22
N THR A 4 -38.43 -7.73 -5.94
CA THR A 4 -38.24 -6.44 -5.28
C THR A 4 -36.86 -5.91 -5.66
N GLU A 5 -36.73 -5.27 -6.82
CA GLU A 5 -35.57 -4.47 -7.22
C GLU A 5 -35.51 -3.15 -6.42
N SER A 6 -35.42 -3.24 -5.08
CA SER A 6 -35.27 -2.05 -4.25
C SER A 6 -33.79 -1.78 -3.97
N PHE A 7 -33.27 -0.63 -4.44
CA PHE A 7 -32.01 -0.06 -3.99
C PHE A 7 -32.17 1.44 -3.72
N THR A 8 -31.29 1.99 -2.89
CA THR A 8 -31.25 3.43 -2.62
C THR A 8 -30.40 4.12 -3.68
N LEU A 9 -31.01 4.93 -4.53
CA LEU A 9 -30.29 5.74 -5.52
C LEU A 9 -29.43 6.80 -4.81
N LEU A 10 -28.14 6.84 -5.15
CA LEU A 10 -27.18 7.80 -4.62
C LEU A 10 -26.80 8.85 -5.68
N PRO A 11 -26.59 10.12 -5.30
CA PRO A 11 -26.21 11.18 -6.24
C PRO A 11 -24.72 11.08 -6.60
N VAL A 12 -24.41 10.25 -7.60
CA VAL A 12 -23.05 10.03 -8.09
C VAL A 12 -22.89 10.54 -9.54
N HIS A 13 -21.70 11.04 -9.85
CA HIS A 13 -21.36 11.61 -11.15
C HIS A 13 -20.04 11.02 -11.66
N LEU A 14 -20.02 10.58 -12.91
CA LEU A 14 -18.84 10.09 -13.60
C LEU A 14 -18.20 11.21 -14.42
N ASP A 15 -16.91 11.47 -14.22
CA ASP A 15 -16.15 12.30 -15.14
C ASP A 15 -15.81 11.50 -16.41
N PRO A 16 -16.26 11.93 -17.61
CA PRO A 16 -16.04 11.20 -18.84
C PRO A 16 -14.56 11.06 -19.24
N LYS A 17 -13.67 11.95 -18.77
CA LYS A 17 -12.24 11.93 -19.10
C LYS A 17 -11.44 11.05 -18.15
N SER A 18 -11.53 11.32 -16.85
CA SER A 18 -10.77 10.56 -15.83
C SER A 18 -11.39 9.21 -15.50
N LYS A 19 -12.68 8.99 -15.85
CA LYS A 19 -13.49 7.87 -15.40
C LYS A 19 -13.63 7.78 -13.87
N ALA A 20 -13.28 8.85 -13.16
CA ALA A 20 -13.45 8.92 -11.72
C ALA A 20 -14.91 9.22 -11.37
N ILE A 21 -15.39 8.59 -10.31
CA ILE A 21 -16.73 8.78 -9.75
C ILE A 21 -16.63 9.77 -8.58
N SER A 22 -17.55 10.72 -8.55
CA SER A 22 -17.67 11.77 -7.52
C SER A 22 -19.11 11.86 -7.02
N THR A 23 -19.33 12.53 -5.90
CA THR A 23 -20.68 12.76 -5.35
C THR A 23 -20.85 14.21 -4.91
N SER A 24 -22.08 14.73 -5.02
CA SER A 24 -22.48 16.01 -4.43
C SER A 24 -22.96 15.88 -2.98
N SER A 25 -23.03 14.66 -2.45
CA SER A 25 -23.44 14.39 -1.06
C SER A 25 -22.37 14.79 -0.06
N ASN A 26 -22.78 15.34 1.08
CA ASN A 26 -21.88 15.69 2.19
C ASN A 26 -21.44 14.47 3.03
N SER A 27 -21.99 13.28 2.77
CA SER A 27 -21.67 12.06 3.51
C SER A 27 -20.19 11.69 3.37
N LYS A 28 -19.46 11.64 4.50
CA LYS A 28 -18.05 11.22 4.53
C LYS A 28 -17.89 9.77 4.07
N ARG A 29 -18.74 8.88 4.58
CA ARG A 29 -18.71 7.46 4.22
C ARG A 29 -18.83 7.25 2.72
N LEU A 30 -19.76 7.93 2.05
CA LEU A 30 -19.91 7.80 0.59
C LEU A 30 -18.67 8.29 -0.15
N ARG A 31 -18.06 9.39 0.30
CA ARG A 31 -16.83 9.92 -0.32
C ARG A 31 -15.66 8.95 -0.16
N ASP A 32 -15.46 8.39 1.03
CA ASP A 32 -14.38 7.41 1.30
C ASP A 32 -14.53 6.15 0.43
N GLU A 33 -15.76 5.64 0.26
CA GLU A 33 -16.04 4.48 -0.60
C GLU A 33 -15.83 4.78 -2.09
N LEU A 34 -16.21 5.97 -2.55
CA LEU A 34 -15.96 6.39 -3.94
C LEU A 34 -14.47 6.60 -4.23
N GLU A 35 -13.71 7.09 -3.25
CA GLU A 35 -12.24 7.17 -3.34
C GLU A 35 -11.63 5.76 -3.48
N SER A 36 -12.04 4.83 -2.60
CA SER A 36 -11.62 3.43 -2.67
C SER A 36 -11.98 2.77 -4.01
N LEU A 37 -13.16 3.09 -4.57
CA LEU A 37 -13.60 2.60 -5.88
C LEU A 37 -12.75 3.17 -7.03
N ASN A 38 -12.37 4.45 -6.97
CA ASN A 38 -11.52 5.09 -7.98
C ASN A 38 -10.08 4.54 -7.93
N GLU A 39 -9.56 4.28 -6.73
CA GLU A 39 -8.28 3.59 -6.54
C GLU A 39 -8.32 2.18 -7.12
N LEU A 40 -9.40 1.44 -6.86
CA LEU A 40 -9.63 0.11 -7.42
C LEU A 40 -9.68 0.15 -8.95
N HIS A 41 -10.43 1.10 -9.54
CA HIS A 41 -10.51 1.26 -10.99
C HIS A 41 -9.12 1.49 -11.61
N THR A 42 -8.33 2.39 -11.02
CA THR A 42 -6.96 2.68 -11.49
C THR A 42 -6.05 1.46 -11.39
N ALA A 43 -6.19 0.67 -10.31
CA ALA A 43 -5.45 -0.58 -10.14
C ALA A 43 -5.84 -1.62 -11.22
N PHE A 44 -7.13 -1.73 -11.55
CA PHE A 44 -7.61 -2.61 -12.63
C PHE A 44 -7.12 -2.19 -14.01
N LEU A 45 -7.04 -0.89 -14.30
CA LEU A 45 -6.48 -0.39 -15.56
C LEU A 45 -4.99 -0.72 -15.73
N SER A 46 -4.28 -0.94 -14.62
CA SER A 46 -2.87 -1.37 -14.63
C SER A 46 -2.67 -2.87 -14.85
N LEU A 47 -3.75 -3.67 -14.83
CA LEU A 47 -3.70 -5.10 -15.11
C LEU A 47 -3.47 -5.35 -16.60
N GLU A 48 -2.60 -6.30 -16.90
CA GLU A 48 -2.43 -6.84 -18.26
C GLU A 48 -3.56 -7.82 -18.62
N THR A 49 -4.33 -8.28 -17.62
CA THR A 49 -5.43 -9.22 -17.75
C THR A 49 -6.78 -8.54 -17.53
N PRO A 50 -7.87 -9.03 -18.16
CA PRO A 50 -9.22 -8.43 -18.00
C PRO A 50 -9.77 -8.46 -16.57
N ALA A 51 -9.28 -9.37 -15.73
CA ALA A 51 -9.64 -9.52 -14.32
C ALA A 51 -8.41 -9.95 -13.49
N PRO A 52 -8.43 -9.74 -12.17
CA PRO A 52 -7.38 -10.21 -11.28
C PRO A 52 -7.21 -11.73 -11.42
N LEU A 53 -5.96 -12.17 -11.59
CA LEU A 53 -5.63 -13.59 -11.56
C LEU A 53 -5.77 -14.13 -10.13
N PRO A 54 -5.88 -15.47 -9.96
CA PRO A 54 -5.79 -16.08 -8.65
C PRO A 54 -4.55 -15.59 -7.90
N PRO A 55 -4.59 -15.45 -6.55
CA PRO A 55 -3.51 -14.86 -5.77
C PRO A 55 -2.14 -15.54 -5.92
N VAL A 56 -2.10 -16.76 -6.45
CA VAL A 56 -0.90 -17.53 -6.72
C VAL A 56 -0.98 -18.02 -8.17
N PRO A 57 0.08 -17.85 -9.00
CA PRO A 57 1.41 -17.31 -8.67
C PRO A 57 1.48 -15.77 -8.70
N VAL A 58 2.25 -15.19 -7.77
CA VAL A 58 2.47 -13.74 -7.67
C VAL A 58 3.53 -13.27 -8.67
N ASN A 59 3.36 -12.08 -9.26
CA ASN A 59 4.38 -11.48 -10.11
C ASN A 59 5.64 -11.12 -9.29
N PRO A 60 6.82 -11.70 -9.59
CA PRO A 60 8.02 -11.49 -8.79
C PRO A 60 8.66 -10.10 -8.97
N LYS A 61 8.27 -9.34 -10.00
CA LYS A 61 8.90 -8.06 -10.36
C LYS A 61 8.89 -7.05 -9.22
N ARG A 62 7.78 -6.95 -8.49
CA ARG A 62 7.63 -5.99 -7.40
C ARG A 62 8.45 -6.38 -6.18
N THR A 63 8.42 -7.66 -5.79
CA THR A 63 9.27 -8.18 -4.70
C THR A 63 10.76 -7.95 -5.00
N ALA A 64 11.19 -8.11 -6.26
CA ALA A 64 12.56 -7.81 -6.66
C ALA A 64 12.92 -6.32 -6.51
N GLN A 65 12.01 -5.40 -6.88
CA GLN A 65 12.22 -3.96 -6.70
C GLN A 65 12.29 -3.56 -5.23
N ILE A 66 11.40 -4.11 -4.39
CA ILE A 66 11.39 -3.89 -2.93
C ILE A 66 12.70 -4.40 -2.32
N THR A 67 13.15 -5.59 -2.73
CA THR A 67 14.42 -6.17 -2.26
C THR A 67 15.61 -5.28 -2.62
N LYS A 68 15.66 -4.78 -3.87
CA LYS A 68 16.70 -3.86 -4.32
C LYS A 68 16.72 -2.54 -3.52
N LEU A 69 15.55 -1.99 -3.21
CA LEU A 69 15.44 -0.79 -2.36
C LEU A 69 15.96 -1.06 -0.95
N ARG A 70 15.59 -2.20 -0.37
CA ARG A 70 16.09 -2.64 0.95
C ARG A 70 17.61 -2.79 0.96
N GLU A 71 18.19 -3.40 -0.06
CA GLU A 71 19.66 -3.55 -0.19
C GLU A 71 20.37 -2.20 -0.34
N SER A 72 19.78 -1.27 -1.10
CA SER A 72 20.29 0.09 -1.26
C SER A 72 20.26 0.84 0.08
N ALA A 73 19.16 0.72 0.83
CA ALA A 73 19.02 1.29 2.16
C ALA A 73 20.01 0.70 3.16
N ASN A 74 20.20 -0.62 3.17
CA ASN A 74 21.20 -1.30 4.00
C ASN A 74 22.63 -0.85 3.67
N THR A 75 22.90 -0.52 2.42
CA THR A 75 24.21 0.00 2.00
C THR A 75 24.43 1.42 2.53
N ALA A 76 23.42 2.30 2.42
CA ALA A 76 23.47 3.63 3.03
C ALA A 76 23.61 3.56 4.57
N TYR A 77 22.89 2.64 5.22
CA TYR A 77 22.98 2.40 6.66
C TYR A 77 24.39 2.00 7.09
N ARG A 78 25.01 1.03 6.39
CA ARG A 78 26.37 0.58 6.68
C ARG A 78 27.42 1.67 6.43
N ALA A 79 27.15 2.61 5.53
CA ALA A 79 27.99 3.78 5.30
C ALA A 79 27.82 4.88 6.36
N GLY A 80 26.97 4.68 7.38
CA GLY A 80 26.66 5.68 8.41
C GLY A 80 25.72 6.79 7.94
N ASN A 81 25.21 6.72 6.70
CA ASN A 81 24.24 7.67 6.18
C ASN A 81 22.81 7.22 6.52
N TYR A 82 22.45 7.37 7.79
CA TYR A 82 21.17 6.89 8.33
C TYR A 82 19.97 7.69 7.79
N SER A 83 20.12 8.98 7.47
CA SER A 83 19.04 9.79 6.91
C SER A 83 18.63 9.32 5.50
N SER A 84 19.60 9.06 4.61
CA SER A 84 19.29 8.44 3.31
C SER A 84 18.76 7.02 3.47
N ALA A 85 19.24 6.24 4.45
CA ALA A 85 18.70 4.91 4.70
C ALA A 85 17.21 4.96 5.06
N VAL A 86 16.78 5.87 5.94
CA VAL A 86 15.36 6.08 6.29
C VAL A 86 14.51 6.42 5.05
N GLN A 87 15.01 7.29 4.17
CA GLN A 87 14.30 7.64 2.93
C GLN A 87 14.12 6.43 2.02
N LEU A 88 15.17 5.64 1.83
CA LEU A 88 15.13 4.44 0.99
C LEU A 88 14.23 3.34 1.58
N TYR A 89 14.25 3.13 2.90
CA TYR A 89 13.30 2.20 3.54
C TYR A 89 11.86 2.68 3.41
N THR A 90 11.62 3.98 3.53
CA THR A 90 10.28 4.58 3.35
C THR A 90 9.75 4.35 1.93
N LEU A 91 10.59 4.56 0.92
CA LEU A 91 10.21 4.26 -0.47
C LEU A 91 9.90 2.77 -0.68
N GLY A 92 10.68 1.89 -0.05
CA GLY A 92 10.40 0.44 -0.05
C GLY A 92 9.05 0.10 0.59
N LEU A 93 8.72 0.74 1.72
CA LEU A 93 7.45 0.57 2.43
C LEU A 93 6.26 1.05 1.62
N GLU A 94 6.37 2.22 0.99
CA GLU A 94 5.32 2.75 0.11
C GLU A 94 5.06 1.78 -1.06
N MET A 95 6.10 1.19 -1.63
CA MET A 95 5.97 0.22 -2.72
C MET A 95 5.33 -1.10 -2.26
N ALA A 96 5.70 -1.58 -1.07
CA ALA A 96 5.14 -2.80 -0.47
C ALA A 96 3.66 -2.62 -0.06
N LEU A 97 3.28 -1.46 0.48
CA LEU A 97 1.91 -1.17 0.90
C LEU A 97 0.97 -0.88 -0.28
N LYS A 98 1.51 -0.39 -1.42
CA LYS A 98 0.73 -0.19 -2.66
C LYS A 98 0.53 -1.47 -3.48
N ARG A 99 0.81 -2.65 -2.91
CA ARG A 99 0.55 -3.94 -3.57
C ARG A 99 -0.94 -4.10 -3.85
N PRO A 100 -1.33 -4.67 -5.01
CA PRO A 100 -2.73 -4.88 -5.31
C PRO A 100 -3.40 -5.74 -4.23
N ALA A 101 -4.63 -5.38 -3.85
CA ALA A 101 -5.33 -6.00 -2.72
C ALA A 101 -5.66 -7.49 -2.94
N TRP A 102 -5.58 -8.00 -4.17
CA TRP A 102 -5.79 -9.40 -4.52
C TRP A 102 -4.53 -10.27 -4.43
N GLU A 103 -3.36 -9.69 -4.15
CA GLU A 103 -2.15 -10.46 -3.87
C GLU A 103 -2.15 -11.05 -2.45
N PRO A 104 -1.39 -12.12 -2.17
CA PRO A 104 -1.33 -12.74 -0.85
C PRO A 104 -0.88 -11.73 0.22
N SER A 105 -1.75 -11.48 1.20
CA SER A 105 -1.47 -10.57 2.31
C SER A 105 -0.24 -10.97 3.12
N GLY A 106 0.02 -12.28 3.27
CA GLY A 106 1.23 -12.80 3.94
C GLY A 106 2.53 -12.28 3.32
N LEU A 107 2.61 -12.18 1.99
CA LEU A 107 3.77 -11.63 1.30
C LEU A 107 4.01 -10.16 1.67
N VAL A 108 2.93 -9.36 1.65
CA VAL A 108 2.99 -7.93 2.03
C VAL A 108 3.46 -7.80 3.48
N ARG A 109 2.92 -8.62 4.39
CA ARG A 109 3.25 -8.62 5.82
C ARG A 109 4.72 -8.92 6.07
N ASP A 110 5.29 -9.90 5.38
CA ASP A 110 6.69 -10.26 5.51
C ASP A 110 7.62 -9.15 4.99
N GLU A 111 7.32 -8.58 3.82
CA GLU A 111 8.07 -7.47 3.23
C GLU A 111 8.04 -6.22 4.13
N VAL A 112 6.84 -5.84 4.58
CA VAL A 112 6.61 -4.66 5.43
C VAL A 112 7.25 -4.82 6.80
N SER A 113 7.10 -5.98 7.45
CA SER A 113 7.70 -6.23 8.77
C SER A 113 9.22 -6.05 8.74
N GLY A 114 9.89 -6.62 7.73
CA GLY A 114 11.35 -6.51 7.60
C GLY A 114 11.82 -5.08 7.31
N LEU A 115 11.10 -4.34 6.48
CA LEU A 115 11.43 -2.94 6.18
C LEU A 115 11.21 -2.02 7.39
N LEU A 116 10.12 -2.20 8.13
CA LEU A 116 9.83 -1.44 9.35
C LEU A 116 10.91 -1.69 10.42
N ALA A 117 11.32 -2.94 10.63
CA ALA A 117 12.38 -3.25 11.59
C ALA A 117 13.70 -2.55 11.24
N ASN A 118 14.08 -2.54 9.96
CA ASN A 118 15.31 -1.88 9.51
C ASN A 118 15.21 -0.35 9.57
N ARG A 119 14.03 0.23 9.27
CA ARG A 119 13.81 1.67 9.40
C ARG A 119 13.81 2.11 10.86
N ALA A 120 13.26 1.30 11.77
CA ALA A 120 13.35 1.52 13.21
C ALA A 120 14.81 1.60 13.66
N GLN A 121 15.66 0.68 13.21
CA GLN A 121 17.09 0.71 13.53
C GLN A 121 17.77 1.99 13.03
N ALA A 122 17.45 2.44 11.81
CA ALA A 122 17.96 3.70 11.26
C ALA A 122 17.49 4.93 12.06
N HIS A 123 16.23 4.97 12.50
CA HIS A 123 15.72 6.01 13.39
C HIS A 123 16.42 6.02 14.75
N MET A 124 16.69 4.85 15.34
CA MET A 124 17.45 4.74 16.59
C MET A 124 18.89 5.25 16.43
N ALA A 125 19.54 5.00 15.30
CA ALA A 125 20.87 5.53 14.99
C ALA A 125 20.89 7.06 14.88
N LEU A 126 19.78 7.67 14.43
CA LEU A 126 19.57 9.12 14.39
C LEU A 126 19.08 9.71 15.73
N ARG A 127 18.84 8.88 16.75
CA ARG A 127 18.22 9.27 18.04
C ARG A 127 16.78 9.79 17.90
N SER A 128 16.09 9.41 16.82
CA SER A 128 14.67 9.65 16.60
C SER A 128 13.84 8.57 17.32
N TRP A 129 13.80 8.65 18.65
CA TRP A 129 13.22 7.60 19.50
C TRP A 129 11.72 7.35 19.26
N PRO A 130 10.86 8.39 19.12
CA PRO A 130 9.43 8.18 18.91
C PRO A 130 9.13 7.42 17.62
N GLU A 131 9.77 7.82 16.52
CA GLU A 131 9.59 7.21 15.19
C GLU A 131 10.15 5.78 15.18
N GLY A 132 11.34 5.59 15.75
CA GLY A 132 11.95 4.26 15.85
C GLY A 132 11.11 3.28 16.67
N TRP A 133 10.52 3.73 17.78
CA TRP A 133 9.61 2.90 18.57
C TRP A 133 8.33 2.54 17.81
N LYS A 134 7.73 3.50 17.09
CA LYS A 134 6.53 3.25 16.28
C LYS A 134 6.77 2.30 15.12
N ASP A 135 7.92 2.40 14.45
CA ASP A 135 8.28 1.44 13.40
C ASP A 135 8.52 0.04 13.98
N ALA A 136 9.14 -0.08 15.15
CA ALA A 136 9.35 -1.36 15.81
C ALA A 136 8.02 -2.02 16.23
N GLU A 137 7.09 -1.24 16.80
CA GLU A 137 5.74 -1.70 17.15
C GLU A 137 4.99 -2.19 15.90
N ALA A 138 4.98 -1.39 14.84
CA ALA A 138 4.32 -1.73 13.58
C ALA A 138 4.96 -2.96 12.90
N SER A 139 6.27 -3.17 13.03
CA SER A 139 6.98 -4.34 12.51
C SER A 139 6.50 -5.64 13.18
N VAL A 140 6.28 -5.61 14.49
CA VAL A 140 5.76 -6.75 15.26
C VAL A 140 4.30 -7.01 14.90
N GLU A 141 3.48 -5.96 14.82
CA GLU A 141 2.07 -6.08 14.46
C GLU A 141 1.87 -6.63 13.04
N ALA A 142 2.75 -6.26 12.11
CA ALA A 142 2.73 -6.78 10.74
C ALA A 142 2.84 -8.30 10.68
N LYS A 143 3.44 -8.98 11.67
CA LYS A 143 3.61 -10.44 11.72
C LYS A 143 2.53 -11.22 12.48
N LYS A 144 1.59 -10.55 13.16
CA LYS A 144 0.56 -11.23 13.96
C LYS A 144 -0.57 -11.81 13.12
#